data_AF-A0A662QDL7-F1
#
_entry.id   AF-A0A662QDL7-F1
#
_cell.length_a   1.000
_cell.length_b   1.000
_cell.length_c   1.000
_cell.angle_alpha   90.00
_cell.angle_beta   90.00
_cell.angle_gamma   90.00
#
_symmetry.space_group_name_H-M   'P 1'
#
loop_
_entity.id
_entity.type
_entity.pdbx_description
1 polymer ?
#
loop_
_entity_poly.entity_id
_entity_poly.type
_entity_poly.pdbx_seq_one_letter_code
_entity_poly.pdbx_strand_id
1 'polypeptide(L)'
;MDRLVEVFRIEVDRTEEIGVYGQGSRIFRVKGFPSDCEVFIVDSSAGKEIACHPSIVGDQLSQLCLKLASDAVQAILEFTPLKEYARDSIIFEHVLRAAPGYRLHEALKEVGVGFREVWVRPRYVTPSYRDHDEEAVKNLVIVYEDFSKLPEDEDLTVIKPDTEASGRTGEIALRRLAKFAEEKGCRLRELTIYGFISQPGLKAIYEVAKEVGFKKIYAFAIGNLTALCYNMYDMPLYGPDESYYAEYGEIKTLGGVVDYTTLERYATEFIPGADQPGDWSARQVKVFTGTGYEPGGIPKHLKNSIELIEKLWKISKDMDWFMDFHELAIKRELEALRNELKKWV
;
A
#
# COMPACT_ATOMS: atom_id res chain seq x y z
N MET A 1 -17.44 -16.64 10.45
CA MET A 1 -16.26 -16.06 9.80
C MET A 1 -15.40 -17.11 9.13
N ASP A 2 -15.27 -18.29 9.74
CA ASP A 2 -14.55 -19.47 9.19
C ASP A 2 -14.90 -19.80 7.74
N ARG A 3 -16.17 -19.67 7.36
CA ARG A 3 -16.59 -19.87 5.96
C ARG A 3 -15.87 -18.95 4.97
N LEU A 4 -15.63 -17.68 5.33
CA LEU A 4 -14.88 -16.76 4.46
C LEU A 4 -13.41 -17.15 4.40
N VAL A 5 -12.85 -17.54 5.54
CA VAL A 5 -11.47 -18.04 5.63
C VAL A 5 -11.28 -19.23 4.69
N GLU A 6 -12.20 -20.19 4.72
CA GLU A 6 -12.17 -21.38 3.86
C GLU A 6 -12.34 -21.05 2.38
N VAL A 7 -13.40 -20.31 2.01
CA VAL A 7 -13.75 -20.01 0.62
C VAL A 7 -12.68 -19.19 -0.07
N PHE A 8 -12.17 -18.16 0.60
CA PHE A 8 -11.17 -17.25 0.04
C PHE A 8 -9.73 -17.66 0.35
N ARG A 9 -9.53 -18.73 1.14
CA ARG A 9 -8.23 -19.19 1.61
C ARG A 9 -7.44 -18.08 2.31
N ILE A 10 -8.13 -17.33 3.16
CA ILE A 10 -7.53 -16.23 3.93
C ILE A 10 -6.55 -16.82 4.94
N GLU A 11 -5.30 -16.35 4.93
CA GLU A 11 -4.25 -16.88 5.80
C GLU A 11 -4.31 -16.22 7.18
N VAL A 12 -5.11 -16.77 8.09
CA VAL A 12 -5.28 -16.22 9.46
C VAL A 12 -4.26 -16.74 10.48
N ASP A 13 -3.76 -17.96 10.27
CA ASP A 13 -2.87 -18.65 11.23
C ASP A 13 -1.39 -18.24 11.12
N ARG A 14 -1.08 -17.28 10.24
CA ARG A 14 0.29 -16.78 10.03
C ARG A 14 0.64 -15.58 10.89
N THR A 15 -0.27 -15.13 11.73
CA THR A 15 -0.10 -13.92 12.53
C THR A 15 0.16 -14.24 13.99
N GLU A 16 0.92 -13.38 14.66
CA GLU A 16 1.17 -13.44 16.09
C GLU A 16 1.11 -12.01 16.64
N GLU A 17 0.19 -11.74 17.56
CA GLU A 17 0.09 -10.43 18.21
C GLU A 17 1.34 -10.18 19.04
N ILE A 18 2.05 -9.09 18.74
CA ILE A 18 3.27 -8.70 19.46
C ILE A 18 3.04 -7.54 20.43
N GLY A 19 1.94 -6.81 20.27
CA GLY A 19 1.52 -5.80 21.24
C GLY A 19 0.60 -4.71 20.68
N VAL A 20 0.30 -3.75 21.55
CA VAL A 20 -0.53 -2.58 21.25
C VAL A 20 0.32 -1.32 21.33
N TYR A 21 0.25 -0.48 20.30
CA TYR A 21 1.10 0.69 20.12
C TYR A 21 0.27 1.93 19.77
N GLY A 22 0.81 3.11 20.07
CA GLY A 22 0.15 4.39 19.79
C GLY A 22 -1.21 4.51 20.48
N GLN A 23 -2.24 4.91 19.73
CA GLN A 23 -3.62 5.09 20.21
C GLN A 23 -4.46 3.80 20.21
N GLY A 24 -3.82 2.64 20.39
CA GLY A 24 -4.51 1.34 20.46
C GLY A 24 -4.39 0.49 19.20
N SER A 25 -3.41 0.77 18.33
CA SER A 25 -3.12 -0.06 17.16
C SER A 25 -2.50 -1.38 17.58
N ARG A 26 -3.09 -2.48 17.13
CA ARG A 26 -2.54 -3.83 17.35
C ARG A 26 -1.53 -4.13 16.27
N ILE A 27 -0.38 -4.64 16.69
CA ILE A 27 0.68 -5.05 15.76
C ILE A 27 0.76 -6.57 15.79
N PHE A 28 0.76 -7.16 14.60
CA PHE A 28 0.94 -8.58 14.41
C PHE A 28 2.20 -8.85 13.61
N ARG A 29 3.06 -9.75 14.08
CA ARG A 29 4.16 -10.28 13.27
C ARG A 29 3.63 -11.38 12.36
N VAL A 30 4.04 -11.37 11.10
CA VAL A 30 3.66 -12.38 10.10
C VAL A 30 4.78 -13.41 9.92
N LYS A 31 4.42 -14.69 10.01
CA LYS A 31 5.32 -15.84 9.89
C LYS A 31 5.53 -16.25 8.43
N GLY A 32 6.60 -16.99 8.15
CA GLY A 32 6.87 -17.58 6.84
C GLY A 32 7.66 -16.70 5.87
N PHE A 33 8.37 -15.70 6.38
CA PHE A 33 9.33 -14.89 5.62
C PHE A 33 10.78 -15.26 5.98
N PRO A 34 11.76 -14.97 5.10
CA PRO A 34 13.18 -15.14 5.39
C PRO A 34 13.60 -14.45 6.69
N SER A 35 14.64 -14.97 7.36
CA SER A 35 15.10 -14.44 8.65
C SER A 35 15.60 -13.00 8.62
N ASP A 36 15.91 -12.49 7.41
CA ASP A 36 16.32 -11.12 7.16
C ASP A 36 15.17 -10.23 6.64
N CYS A 37 13.93 -10.72 6.70
CA CYS A 37 12.71 -10.00 6.35
C CYS A 37 11.67 -10.12 7.48
N GLU A 38 11.51 -9.06 8.27
CA GLU A 38 10.46 -8.98 9.29
C GLU A 38 9.22 -8.29 8.74
N VAL A 39 8.07 -8.94 8.88
CA VAL A 39 6.81 -8.45 8.31
C VAL A 39 5.79 -8.27 9.41
N PHE A 40 5.18 -7.10 9.44
CA PHE A 40 4.23 -6.67 10.44
C PHE A 40 2.94 -6.19 9.80
N ILE A 41 1.82 -6.44 10.46
CA ILE A 41 0.51 -5.86 10.16
C ILE A 41 0.20 -4.82 11.23
N VAL A 42 -0.16 -3.61 10.79
CA VAL A 42 -0.61 -2.50 11.62
C VAL A 42 -2.14 -2.44 11.56
N ASP A 43 -2.83 -3.08 12.52
CA ASP A 43 -4.28 -3.01 12.65
C ASP A 43 -4.68 -1.82 13.53
N SER A 44 -5.18 -0.77 12.88
CA SER A 44 -5.72 0.41 13.55
C SER A 44 -7.12 0.72 13.08
N SER A 45 -7.87 1.47 13.90
CA SER A 45 -9.18 1.98 13.48
C SER A 45 -9.06 2.86 12.23
N ALA A 46 -8.05 3.73 12.16
CA ALA A 46 -7.83 4.60 11.00
C ALA A 46 -7.47 3.81 9.72
N GLY A 47 -6.65 2.77 9.85
CA GLY A 47 -6.31 1.87 8.75
C GLY A 47 -7.53 1.11 8.23
N LYS A 48 -8.41 0.64 9.12
CA LYS A 48 -9.68 0.01 8.74
C LYS A 48 -10.57 0.98 7.96
N GLU A 49 -10.74 2.20 8.46
CA GLU A 49 -11.57 3.20 7.78
C GLU A 49 -11.05 3.48 6.36
N ILE A 50 -9.73 3.70 6.22
CA ILE A 50 -9.10 3.96 4.92
C ILE A 50 -9.30 2.79 3.94
N ALA A 51 -9.12 1.55 4.44
CA ALA A 51 -9.12 0.32 3.66
C ALA A 51 -10.53 -0.16 3.26
N CYS A 52 -11.55 0.16 4.07
CA CYS A 52 -12.92 -0.29 3.83
C CYS A 52 -13.77 0.75 3.09
N HIS A 53 -13.40 2.04 3.17
CA HIS A 53 -14.22 3.14 2.67
C HIS A 53 -13.50 3.94 1.57
N PRO A 54 -13.58 3.51 0.30
CA PRO A 54 -13.06 4.29 -0.83
C PRO A 54 -13.72 5.67 -0.98
N SER A 55 -14.87 5.92 -0.35
CA SER A 55 -15.49 7.25 -0.24
C SER A 55 -14.69 8.23 0.60
N ILE A 56 -13.78 7.77 1.46
CA ILE A 56 -12.91 8.65 2.23
C ILE A 56 -11.81 9.20 1.33
N VAL A 57 -11.88 10.50 1.07
CA VAL A 57 -10.99 11.25 0.17
C VAL A 57 -10.61 12.59 0.78
N GLY A 58 -9.67 13.29 0.17
CA GLY A 58 -9.28 14.65 0.50
C GLY A 58 -8.74 14.82 1.92
N ASP A 59 -9.17 15.87 2.62
CA ASP A 59 -8.65 16.22 3.95
C ASP A 59 -8.97 15.15 5.01
N GLN A 60 -10.13 14.50 4.90
CA GLN A 60 -10.50 13.39 5.81
C GLN A 60 -9.52 12.22 5.67
N LEU A 61 -9.16 11.85 4.43
CA LEU A 61 -8.14 10.84 4.18
C LEU A 61 -6.79 11.28 4.76
N SER A 62 -6.39 12.53 4.54
CA SER A 62 -5.13 13.07 5.04
C SER A 62 -5.01 12.98 6.57
N GLN A 63 -6.08 13.30 7.30
CA GLN A 63 -6.14 13.20 8.76
C GLN A 63 -6.02 11.74 9.25
N LEU A 64 -6.73 10.81 8.60
CA LEU A 64 -6.64 9.39 8.96
C LEU A 64 -5.26 8.81 8.64
N CYS A 65 -4.64 9.21 7.51
CA CYS A 65 -3.28 8.82 7.17
C CYS A 65 -2.28 9.28 8.23
N LEU A 66 -2.38 10.53 8.70
CA LEU A 66 -1.52 11.04 9.77
C LEU A 66 -1.72 10.24 11.06
N LYS A 67 -2.97 10.01 11.48
CA LYS A 67 -3.28 9.22 12.69
C LYS A 67 -2.69 7.81 12.60
N LEU A 68 -2.91 7.12 11.48
CA LEU A 68 -2.36 5.79 11.25
C LEU A 68 -0.82 5.81 11.23
N ALA A 69 -0.21 6.80 10.59
CA ALA A 69 1.24 6.96 10.55
C ALA A 69 1.83 7.20 11.95
N SER A 70 1.19 8.02 12.80
CA SER A 70 1.63 8.25 14.18
C SER A 70 1.66 6.96 15.00
N ASP A 71 0.68 6.08 14.83
CA ASP A 71 0.66 4.77 15.48
C ASP A 71 1.73 3.82 14.90
N ALA A 72 1.84 3.77 13.57
CA ALA A 72 2.83 2.94 12.88
C ALA A 72 4.28 3.33 13.24
N VAL A 73 4.56 4.63 13.42
CA VAL A 73 5.88 5.12 13.84
C VAL A 73 6.31 4.54 15.19
N GLN A 74 5.39 4.34 16.14
CA GLN A 74 5.75 3.72 17.42
C GLN A 74 6.22 2.27 17.23
N ALA A 75 5.55 1.51 16.37
CA ALA A 75 5.95 0.15 16.03
C ALA A 75 7.27 0.12 15.23
N ILE A 76 7.42 1.00 14.24
CA ILE A 76 8.66 1.12 13.45
C ILE A 76 9.85 1.39 14.39
N LEU A 77 9.71 2.34 15.31
CA LEU A 77 10.77 2.71 16.24
C LEU A 77 11.03 1.67 17.35
N GLU A 78 10.14 0.71 17.54
CA GLU A 78 10.33 -0.42 18.46
C GLU A 78 11.03 -1.58 17.77
N PHE A 79 10.63 -1.90 16.54
CA PHE A 79 11.06 -3.12 15.84
C PHE A 79 12.19 -2.89 14.84
N THR A 80 12.66 -1.65 14.68
CA THR A 80 13.81 -1.32 13.83
C THR A 80 14.85 -0.54 14.64
N PRO A 81 16.14 -0.62 14.28
CA PRO A 81 17.21 0.15 14.93
C PRO A 81 17.22 1.62 14.51
N LEU A 82 16.11 2.16 13.99
CA LEU A 82 16.03 3.52 13.47
C LEU A 82 16.42 4.59 14.50
N LYS A 83 16.17 4.35 15.80
CA LYS A 83 16.60 5.24 16.90
C LYS A 83 18.11 5.28 17.11
N GLU A 84 18.83 4.24 16.68
CA GLU A 84 20.27 4.10 16.89
C GLU A 84 21.08 4.83 15.81
N TYR A 85 20.44 5.19 14.70
CA TYR A 85 21.11 5.82 13.57
C TYR A 85 21.17 7.34 13.67
N ALA A 86 22.28 7.89 13.21
CA ALA A 86 22.41 9.33 13.00
C ALA A 86 21.45 9.78 11.90
N ARG A 87 20.95 11.02 12.02
CA ARG A 87 20.05 11.65 11.04
C ARG A 87 20.56 11.54 9.60
N ASP A 88 21.86 11.67 9.39
CA ASP A 88 22.46 11.68 8.05
C ASP A 88 22.47 10.30 7.38
N SER A 89 22.35 9.23 8.16
CA SER A 89 22.30 7.85 7.68
C SER A 89 20.88 7.38 7.34
N ILE A 90 19.85 8.16 7.70
CA ILE A 90 18.45 7.83 7.44
C ILE A 90 17.96 8.54 6.19
N ILE A 91 17.62 7.77 5.17
CA ILE A 91 17.06 8.25 3.90
C ILE A 91 15.58 7.94 3.84
N PHE A 92 14.76 8.97 3.62
CA PHE A 92 13.34 8.82 3.36
C PHE A 92 13.10 8.95 1.87
N GLU A 93 12.81 7.85 1.20
CA GLU A 93 12.57 7.79 -0.23
C GLU A 93 11.09 8.00 -0.54
N HIS A 94 10.79 9.11 -1.22
CA HIS A 94 9.46 9.40 -1.72
C HIS A 94 9.30 8.92 -3.17
N VAL A 95 8.56 7.83 -3.34
CA VAL A 95 8.06 7.42 -4.65
C VAL A 95 6.81 8.22 -5.00
N LEU A 96 6.97 9.17 -5.91
CA LEU A 96 5.91 10.07 -6.32
C LEU A 96 4.93 9.37 -7.28
N ARG A 97 3.63 9.59 -7.13
CA ARG A 97 2.99 10.65 -6.32
C ARG A 97 2.37 10.16 -5.00
N ALA A 98 2.46 8.87 -4.71
CA ALA A 98 1.73 8.23 -3.63
C ALA A 98 2.37 8.44 -2.25
N ALA A 99 3.70 8.32 -2.16
CA ALA A 99 4.45 8.30 -0.91
C ALA A 99 4.12 9.44 0.08
N PRO A 100 4.02 10.73 -0.34
CA PRO A 100 3.69 11.82 0.59
C PRO A 100 2.31 11.67 1.25
N GLY A 101 1.34 11.05 0.55
CA GLY A 101 -0.02 10.85 1.04
C GLY A 101 -0.13 9.88 2.22
N TYR A 102 0.90 9.07 2.48
CA TYR A 102 0.99 8.21 3.65
C TYR A 102 1.36 8.95 4.94
N ARG A 103 1.79 10.22 4.86
CA ARG A 103 2.08 11.10 6.01
C ARG A 103 3.13 10.58 7.01
N LEU A 104 3.82 9.47 6.70
CA LEU A 104 4.82 8.87 7.59
C LEU A 104 6.00 9.81 7.86
N HIS A 105 6.43 10.59 6.87
CA HIS A 105 7.48 11.60 7.03
C HIS A 105 7.10 12.69 8.05
N GLU A 106 5.82 13.05 8.16
CA GLU A 106 5.35 14.02 9.14
C GLU A 106 5.33 13.40 10.55
N ALA A 107 4.77 12.20 10.68
CA ALA A 107 4.72 11.48 11.94
C ALA A 107 6.12 11.21 12.53
N LEU A 108 7.11 10.87 11.70
CA LEU A 108 8.51 10.71 12.14
C LEU A 108 9.12 12.03 12.62
N LYS A 109 8.87 13.14 11.90
CA LYS A 109 9.33 14.47 12.30
C LYS A 109 8.73 14.90 13.64
N GLU A 110 7.45 14.60 13.88
CA GLU A 110 6.76 14.91 15.14
C GLU A 110 7.38 14.21 16.37
N VAL A 111 7.89 12.98 16.21
CA VAL A 111 8.58 12.25 17.27
C VAL A 111 10.10 12.51 17.32
N GLY A 112 10.58 13.51 16.58
CA GLY A 112 11.97 13.97 16.61
C GLY A 112 12.95 13.13 15.78
N VAL A 113 12.47 12.25 14.91
CA VAL A 113 13.34 11.47 14.00
C VAL A 113 13.73 12.34 12.82
N GLY A 114 15.03 12.63 12.72
CA GLY A 114 15.60 13.34 11.58
C GLY A 114 15.99 12.39 10.45
N PHE A 115 15.75 12.80 9.21
CA PHE A 115 16.16 12.08 8.01
C PHE A 115 16.47 13.04 6.86
N ARG A 116 17.06 12.51 5.78
CA ARG A 116 17.23 13.19 4.50
C ARG A 116 16.20 12.68 3.50
N GLU A 117 15.62 13.57 2.70
CA GLU A 117 14.54 13.23 1.76
C GLU A 117 15.09 13.13 0.34
N VAL A 118 14.78 12.04 -0.34
CA VAL A 118 15.07 11.84 -1.76
C VAL A 118 13.77 11.51 -2.50
N TRP A 119 13.76 11.77 -3.80
CA TRP A 119 12.52 11.74 -4.59
C TRP A 119 12.73 10.99 -5.89
N VAL A 120 11.76 10.18 -6.29
CA VAL A 120 11.74 9.53 -7.60
C VAL A 120 10.31 9.44 -8.10
N ARG A 121 10.09 9.67 -9.39
CA ARG A 121 8.77 9.59 -10.03
C ARG A 121 8.83 8.68 -11.26
N PRO A 122 8.56 7.39 -11.08
CA PRO A 122 8.29 6.49 -12.20
C PRO A 122 6.92 6.78 -12.82
N ARG A 123 6.79 6.68 -14.14
CA ARG A 123 5.52 6.82 -14.86
C ARG A 123 5.39 5.74 -15.93
N TYR A 124 4.26 5.05 -15.95
CA TYR A 124 3.93 4.12 -17.04
C TYR A 124 3.71 4.89 -18.35
N VAL A 125 4.36 4.45 -19.42
CA VAL A 125 4.17 4.94 -20.78
C VAL A 125 3.60 3.80 -21.61
N THR A 126 2.45 4.04 -22.23
CA THR A 126 1.94 3.14 -23.27
C THR A 126 2.68 3.45 -24.58
N PRO A 127 3.29 2.47 -25.24
CA PRO A 127 3.87 2.67 -26.57
C PRO A 127 2.81 3.21 -27.55
N SER A 128 3.21 4.05 -28.49
CA SER A 128 2.29 4.56 -29.51
C SER A 128 1.99 3.45 -30.53
N TYR A 129 0.83 3.50 -31.19
CA TYR A 129 0.33 2.50 -32.17
C TYR A 129 1.27 2.19 -33.37
N ARG A 130 2.45 2.83 -33.46
CA ARG A 130 3.47 2.62 -34.50
C ARG A 130 4.65 1.76 -34.06
N ASP A 131 4.73 1.39 -32.79
CA ASP A 131 5.78 0.51 -32.27
C ASP A 131 5.27 -0.94 -32.37
N HIS A 132 5.64 -1.62 -33.46
CA HIS A 132 5.33 -3.03 -33.73
C HIS A 132 6.20 -3.96 -32.88
N ASP A 133 5.94 -4.00 -31.56
CA ASP A 133 6.37 -5.12 -30.72
C ASP A 133 5.14 -5.76 -30.08
N GLU A 134 4.92 -7.03 -30.45
CA GLU A 134 3.89 -7.91 -29.92
C GLU A 134 4.21 -8.29 -28.46
N GLU A 135 4.02 -7.32 -27.57
CA GLU A 135 3.75 -7.40 -26.15
C GLU A 135 3.90 -5.97 -25.65
N ALA A 136 2.79 -5.23 -25.55
CA ALA A 136 2.80 -3.85 -25.07
C ALA A 136 3.11 -3.81 -23.56
N VAL A 137 4.33 -4.16 -23.18
CA VAL A 137 4.86 -3.96 -21.83
C VAL A 137 4.80 -2.46 -21.61
N LYS A 138 3.93 -2.03 -20.68
CA LYS A 138 3.89 -0.64 -20.20
C LYS A 138 5.28 -0.32 -19.65
N ASN A 139 6.11 0.35 -20.44
CA ASN A 139 7.45 0.73 -20.02
C ASN A 139 7.34 1.81 -18.93
N LEU A 140 8.02 1.60 -17.81
CA LEU A 140 8.14 2.60 -16.75
C LEU A 140 9.33 3.50 -17.07
N VAL A 141 9.09 4.81 -17.14
CA VAL A 141 10.14 5.81 -17.31
C VAL A 141 10.22 6.71 -16.09
N ILE A 142 11.42 7.11 -15.70
CA ILE A 142 11.63 8.09 -14.62
C ILE A 142 11.42 9.49 -15.22
N VAL A 143 10.39 10.20 -14.75
CA VAL A 143 10.07 11.56 -15.23
C VAL A 143 10.54 12.66 -14.30
N TYR A 144 10.95 12.30 -13.08
CA TYR A 144 11.56 13.20 -12.10
C TYR A 144 12.36 12.37 -11.09
N GLU A 145 13.47 12.93 -10.63
CA GLU A 145 14.26 12.39 -9.54
C GLU A 145 15.09 13.50 -8.87
N ASP A 146 15.30 13.38 -7.57
CA ASP A 146 16.21 14.23 -6.80
C ASP A 146 16.83 13.40 -5.67
N PHE A 147 18.09 13.01 -5.89
CA PHE A 147 18.94 12.31 -4.93
C PHE A 147 20.04 13.22 -4.36
N SER A 148 19.94 14.54 -4.55
CA SER A 148 20.97 15.51 -4.14
C SER A 148 21.22 15.54 -2.62
N LYS A 149 20.28 15.00 -1.84
CA LYS A 149 20.37 14.90 -0.39
C LYS A 149 21.05 13.62 0.10
N LEU A 150 21.40 12.67 -0.76
CA LEU A 150 22.20 11.53 -0.32
C LEU A 150 23.54 12.00 0.29
N PRO A 151 23.98 11.43 1.42
CA PRO A 151 25.32 11.66 1.96
C PRO A 151 26.39 10.99 1.07
N GLU A 152 27.65 11.14 1.44
CA GLU A 152 28.80 10.50 0.79
C GLU A 152 29.43 9.51 1.77
N ASP A 153 29.87 8.35 1.27
CA ASP A 153 30.61 7.32 2.01
C ASP A 153 29.94 6.79 3.30
N GLU A 154 28.60 6.82 3.37
CA GLU A 154 27.82 6.42 4.54
C GLU A 154 27.12 5.06 4.38
N ASP A 155 26.80 4.44 5.52
CA ASP A 155 25.88 3.30 5.59
C ASP A 155 24.43 3.83 5.69
N LEU A 156 23.56 3.43 4.76
CA LEU A 156 22.21 3.99 4.63
C LEU A 156 21.12 3.04 5.15
N THR A 157 20.24 3.60 5.96
CA THR A 157 18.95 3.02 6.35
C THR A 157 17.84 3.77 5.62
N VAL A 158 17.01 3.05 4.88
CA VAL A 158 16.03 3.63 3.96
C VAL A 158 14.61 3.38 4.48
N ILE A 159 13.79 4.42 4.51
CA ILE A 159 12.35 4.34 4.77
C ILE A 159 11.62 4.70 3.47
N LYS A 160 10.76 3.80 3.01
CA LYS A 160 10.04 3.93 1.75
C LYS A 160 8.54 3.67 1.97
N PRO A 161 7.73 4.71 2.26
CA PRO A 161 6.28 4.52 2.30
C PRO A 161 5.71 4.44 0.88
N ASP A 162 4.93 3.41 0.57
CA ASP A 162 4.32 3.28 -0.75
C ASP A 162 3.16 2.26 -0.79
N THR A 163 2.42 2.28 -1.90
CA THR A 163 1.47 1.23 -2.27
C THR A 163 2.20 0.16 -3.09
N GLU A 164 2.48 -0.98 -2.49
CA GLU A 164 3.23 -2.07 -3.13
C GLU A 164 2.30 -3.16 -3.68
N ALA A 165 1.71 -2.89 -4.84
CA ALA A 165 0.86 -3.85 -5.57
C ALA A 165 1.68 -4.97 -6.23
N SER A 166 2.15 -4.78 -7.47
CA SER A 166 3.02 -5.75 -8.14
C SER A 166 4.50 -5.62 -7.78
N GLY A 167 4.89 -4.56 -7.06
CA GLY A 167 6.29 -4.24 -6.73
C GLY A 167 7.09 -3.61 -7.88
N ARG A 168 6.56 -3.53 -9.11
CA ARG A 168 7.29 -2.99 -10.28
C ARG A 168 7.77 -1.56 -10.13
N THR A 169 6.94 -0.70 -9.53
CA THR A 169 7.29 0.70 -9.29
C THR A 169 8.36 0.81 -8.21
N GLY A 170 8.22 0.05 -7.12
CA GLY A 170 9.24 0.00 -6.06
C GLY A 170 10.55 -0.61 -6.53
N GLU A 171 10.54 -1.60 -7.44
CA GLU A 171 11.74 -2.17 -8.05
C GLU A 171 12.57 -1.08 -8.75
N ILE A 172 11.94 -0.28 -9.62
CA ILE A 172 12.63 0.78 -10.35
C ILE A 172 13.14 1.87 -9.40
N ALA A 173 12.36 2.21 -8.37
CA ALA A 173 12.78 3.17 -7.35
C ALA A 173 14.03 2.68 -6.61
N LEU A 174 14.00 1.45 -6.08
CA LEU A 174 15.11 0.87 -5.33
C LEU A 174 16.38 0.70 -6.19
N ARG A 175 16.24 0.26 -7.45
CA ARG A 175 17.37 0.20 -8.38
C ARG A 175 17.95 1.60 -8.64
N ARG A 176 17.10 2.62 -8.73
CA ARG A 176 17.55 4.00 -8.93
C ARG A 176 18.27 4.55 -7.70
N LEU A 177 17.71 4.35 -6.51
CA LEU A 177 18.35 4.71 -5.25
C LEU A 177 19.71 4.03 -5.11
N ALA A 178 19.79 2.73 -5.37
CA ALA A 178 21.03 1.96 -5.28
C ALA A 178 22.12 2.50 -6.20
N LYS A 179 21.76 2.85 -7.45
CA LYS A 179 22.69 3.48 -8.39
C LYS A 179 23.28 4.77 -7.82
N PHE A 180 22.44 5.69 -7.31
CA PHE A 180 22.93 6.95 -6.76
C PHE A 180 23.66 6.78 -5.43
N ALA A 181 23.30 5.79 -4.62
CA ALA A 181 24.05 5.43 -3.42
C ALA A 181 25.45 4.94 -3.78
N GLU A 182 25.59 4.07 -4.79
CA GLU A 182 26.88 3.60 -5.28
C GLU A 182 27.75 4.75 -5.83
N GLU A 183 27.19 5.65 -6.64
CA GLU A 183 27.88 6.86 -7.14
C GLU A 183 28.42 7.74 -6.00
N LYS A 184 27.78 7.67 -4.82
CA LYS A 184 28.14 8.41 -3.60
C LYS A 184 28.99 7.60 -2.61
N GLY A 185 29.45 6.41 -2.98
CA GLY A 185 30.23 5.53 -2.09
C GLY A 185 29.44 4.96 -0.91
N CYS A 186 28.11 5.11 -0.91
CA CYS A 186 27.24 4.68 0.18
C CYS A 186 26.88 3.19 0.08
N ARG A 187 26.55 2.57 1.22
CA ARG A 187 26.13 1.16 1.30
C ARG A 187 24.73 1.03 1.87
N LEU A 188 23.84 0.35 1.16
CA LEU A 188 22.49 0.07 1.64
C LEU A 188 22.52 -0.99 2.75
N ARG A 189 21.93 -0.69 3.90
CA ARG A 189 21.91 -1.59 5.07
C ARG A 189 20.53 -2.15 5.34
N GLU A 190 19.57 -1.26 5.58
CA GLU A 190 18.23 -1.66 6.00
C GLU A 190 17.17 -0.93 5.19
N LEU A 191 16.08 -1.62 4.89
CA LEU A 191 14.92 -1.07 4.20
C LEU A 191 13.68 -1.24 5.08
N THR A 192 13.02 -0.15 5.41
CA THR A 192 11.70 -0.13 6.05
C THR A 192 10.64 0.31 5.05
N ILE A 193 9.66 -0.54 4.79
CA ILE A 193 8.53 -0.27 3.89
C ILE A 193 7.27 -0.11 4.72
N TYR A 194 6.43 0.86 4.36
CA TYR A 194 5.17 1.11 5.06
C TYR A 194 4.07 1.49 4.08
N GLY A 195 2.88 0.89 4.22
CA GLY A 195 1.73 1.23 3.40
C GLY A 195 0.81 0.04 3.16
N PHE A 196 0.02 0.10 2.08
CA PHE A 196 -0.69 -1.07 1.60
C PHE A 196 0.26 -1.94 0.78
N ILE A 197 0.40 -3.21 1.15
CA ILE A 197 1.40 -4.11 0.60
C ILE A 197 0.72 -5.44 0.28
N SER A 198 0.81 -5.88 -0.98
CA SER A 198 0.34 -7.22 -1.37
C SER A 198 1.40 -8.29 -1.13
N GLN A 199 0.99 -9.55 -0.99
CA GLN A 199 1.93 -10.66 -0.88
C GLN A 199 2.88 -10.76 -2.10
N PRO A 200 2.42 -10.69 -3.36
CA PRO A 200 3.33 -10.65 -4.52
C PRO A 200 4.24 -9.42 -4.54
N GLY A 201 3.71 -8.24 -4.18
CA GLY A 201 4.47 -6.99 -4.14
C GLY A 201 5.61 -7.06 -3.14
N LEU A 202 5.34 -7.51 -1.91
CA LEU A 202 6.37 -7.68 -0.90
C LEU A 202 7.46 -8.66 -1.33
N LYS A 203 7.10 -9.76 -1.98
CA LYS A 203 8.06 -10.72 -2.51
C LYS A 203 8.99 -10.08 -3.56
N ALA A 204 8.41 -9.36 -4.52
CA ALA A 204 9.17 -8.67 -5.56
C ALA A 204 10.11 -7.61 -4.95
N ILE A 205 9.62 -6.83 -3.98
CA ILE A 205 10.44 -5.82 -3.29
C ILE A 205 11.55 -6.47 -2.45
N TYR A 206 11.29 -7.58 -1.77
CA TYR A 206 12.33 -8.32 -1.06
C TYR A 206 13.44 -8.77 -2.02
N GLU A 207 13.09 -9.41 -3.14
CA GLU A 207 14.05 -9.91 -4.13
C GLU A 207 14.95 -8.79 -4.67
N VAL A 208 14.37 -7.68 -5.13
CA VAL A 208 15.17 -6.54 -5.61
C VAL A 208 15.96 -5.87 -4.49
N ALA A 209 15.41 -5.73 -3.28
CA ALA A 209 16.12 -5.13 -2.15
C ALA A 209 17.39 -5.94 -1.82
N LYS A 210 17.30 -7.27 -1.84
CA LYS A 210 18.46 -8.16 -1.68
C LYS A 210 19.45 -8.01 -2.82
N GLU A 211 18.99 -7.96 -4.06
CA GLU A 211 19.83 -7.79 -5.25
C GLU A 211 20.64 -6.50 -5.19
N VAL A 212 20.02 -5.38 -4.78
CA VAL A 212 20.69 -4.08 -4.69
C VAL A 212 21.51 -3.86 -3.42
N GLY A 213 21.52 -4.85 -2.50
CA GLY A 213 22.46 -4.89 -1.38
C GLY A 213 21.88 -4.65 0.01
N PHE A 214 20.56 -4.51 0.19
CA PHE A 214 19.96 -4.42 1.53
C PHE A 214 20.16 -5.72 2.31
N LYS A 215 20.59 -5.58 3.56
CA LYS A 215 20.88 -6.70 4.46
C LYS A 215 19.66 -7.15 5.23
N LYS A 216 18.84 -6.20 5.68
CA LYS A 216 17.62 -6.46 6.45
C LYS A 216 16.46 -5.64 5.92
N ILE A 217 15.27 -6.25 5.86
CA ILE A 217 14.04 -5.63 5.38
C ILE A 217 13.00 -5.71 6.50
N TYR A 218 12.29 -4.61 6.72
CA TYR A 218 11.14 -4.52 7.60
C TYR A 218 9.95 -4.02 6.80
N ALA A 219 8.82 -4.73 6.84
CA ALA A 219 7.60 -4.32 6.16
C ALA A 219 6.47 -4.11 7.17
N PHE A 220 5.82 -2.95 7.11
CA PHE A 220 4.69 -2.58 7.96
C PHE A 220 3.45 -2.37 7.08
N ALA A 221 2.68 -3.43 6.90
CA ALA A 221 1.48 -3.44 6.07
C ALA A 221 0.26 -2.92 6.84
N ILE A 222 -0.55 -2.06 6.21
CA ILE A 222 -1.74 -1.50 6.84
C ILE A 222 -2.86 -2.54 6.86
N GLY A 223 -3.27 -2.96 8.06
CA GLY A 223 -4.41 -3.85 8.32
C GLY A 223 -4.22 -5.31 7.90
N ASN A 224 -3.56 -5.58 6.77
CA ASN A 224 -3.30 -6.93 6.25
C ASN A 224 -2.21 -6.91 5.17
N LEU A 225 -1.69 -8.09 4.82
CA LEU A 225 -1.01 -8.29 3.53
C LEU A 225 -2.06 -8.68 2.50
N THR A 226 -2.26 -7.85 1.50
CA THR A 226 -3.37 -8.03 0.56
C THR A 226 -3.09 -9.16 -0.42
N ALA A 227 -4.16 -9.70 -1.02
CA ALA A 227 -4.04 -10.39 -2.29
C ALA A 227 -3.76 -9.38 -3.42
N LEU A 228 -3.60 -9.88 -4.65
CA LEU A 228 -3.43 -9.05 -5.86
C LEU A 228 -4.31 -9.61 -6.97
N CYS A 229 -5.16 -8.75 -7.54
CA CYS A 229 -6.03 -9.09 -8.67
C CYS A 229 -5.23 -9.32 -9.96
N TYR A 230 -5.87 -9.99 -10.92
CA TYR A 230 -5.30 -10.29 -12.24
C TYR A 230 -4.80 -9.06 -13.00
N ASN A 231 -5.44 -7.89 -12.82
CA ASN A 231 -4.98 -6.64 -13.40
C ASN A 231 -3.64 -6.11 -12.85
N MET A 232 -3.08 -6.74 -11.81
CA MET A 232 -1.83 -6.35 -11.15
C MET A 232 -1.85 -4.99 -10.43
N TYR A 233 -3.04 -4.47 -10.13
CA TYR A 233 -3.25 -3.21 -9.42
C TYR A 233 -4.12 -3.36 -8.19
N ASP A 234 -5.30 -3.98 -8.32
CA ASP A 234 -6.27 -4.01 -7.22
C ASP A 234 -5.82 -5.00 -6.13
N MET A 235 -5.93 -4.56 -4.88
CA MET A 235 -5.39 -5.20 -3.69
C MET A 235 -6.49 -5.46 -2.65
N PRO A 236 -7.33 -6.50 -2.86
CA PRO A 236 -8.35 -6.85 -1.90
C PRO A 236 -7.77 -7.63 -0.72
N LEU A 237 -8.41 -7.50 0.45
CA LEU A 237 -8.17 -8.42 1.56
C LEU A 237 -8.70 -9.82 1.22
N TYR A 238 -9.93 -9.90 0.70
CA TYR A 238 -10.54 -11.13 0.20
C TYR A 238 -11.62 -10.81 -0.82
N GLY A 239 -12.09 -11.79 -1.59
CA GLY A 239 -13.25 -11.64 -2.47
C GLY A 239 -13.02 -12.17 -3.88
N PRO A 240 -13.99 -12.00 -4.78
CA PRO A 240 -13.82 -12.36 -6.18
C PRO A 240 -12.89 -11.36 -6.90
N ASP A 241 -12.09 -11.86 -7.82
CA ASP A 241 -11.28 -11.06 -8.74
C ASP A 241 -12.16 -10.54 -9.88
N GLU A 242 -12.63 -9.29 -9.77
CA GLU A 242 -13.46 -8.68 -10.82
C GLU A 242 -12.73 -8.61 -12.16
N SER A 243 -11.43 -8.32 -12.15
CA SER A 243 -10.65 -8.17 -13.38
C SER A 243 -10.46 -9.49 -14.12
N TYR A 244 -10.27 -10.59 -13.39
CA TYR A 244 -10.23 -11.93 -13.97
C TYR A 244 -11.61 -12.34 -14.50
N TYR A 245 -12.67 -12.05 -13.74
CA TYR A 245 -14.04 -12.33 -14.17
C TYR A 245 -14.43 -11.53 -15.43
N ALA A 246 -14.02 -10.27 -15.53
CA ALA A 246 -14.29 -9.44 -16.70
C ALA A 246 -13.60 -9.95 -17.97
N GLU A 247 -12.38 -10.49 -17.85
CA GLU A 247 -11.59 -11.02 -18.97
C GLU A 247 -12.07 -12.42 -19.40
N TYR A 248 -12.34 -13.31 -18.44
CA TYR A 248 -12.54 -14.74 -18.70
C TYR A 248 -13.96 -15.24 -18.41
N GLY A 249 -14.80 -14.46 -17.72
CA GLY A 249 -16.13 -14.90 -17.25
C GLY A 249 -16.07 -15.92 -16.10
N GLU A 250 -14.88 -16.21 -15.57
CA GLU A 250 -14.65 -17.19 -14.51
C GLU A 250 -14.44 -16.51 -13.15
N ILE A 251 -14.97 -17.11 -12.08
CA ILE A 251 -14.80 -16.58 -10.72
C ILE A 251 -13.51 -17.14 -10.13
N LYS A 252 -12.55 -16.24 -9.91
CA LYS A 252 -11.35 -16.52 -9.13
C LYS A 252 -11.47 -15.87 -7.76
N THR A 253 -11.29 -16.64 -6.71
CA THR A 253 -11.30 -16.17 -5.32
C THR A 253 -9.91 -15.74 -4.88
N LEU A 254 -9.83 -14.63 -4.15
CA LEU A 254 -8.61 -14.06 -3.60
C LEU A 254 -8.72 -13.96 -2.07
N GLY A 255 -7.61 -14.16 -1.38
CA GLY A 255 -7.47 -13.98 0.07
C GLY A 255 -6.04 -13.62 0.42
N GLY A 256 -5.89 -12.63 1.31
CA GLY A 256 -4.61 -12.17 1.84
C GLY A 256 -4.24 -12.80 3.20
N VAL A 257 -3.27 -12.22 3.88
CA VAL A 257 -2.84 -12.57 5.24
C VAL A 257 -3.32 -11.52 6.23
N VAL A 258 -4.08 -11.93 7.24
CA VAL A 258 -4.66 -11.03 8.24
C VAL A 258 -4.87 -11.78 9.55
N ASP A 259 -4.78 -11.12 10.70
CA ASP A 259 -5.17 -11.75 11.97
C ASP A 259 -6.68 -12.02 12.01
N TYR A 260 -7.10 -13.12 12.65
CA TYR A 260 -8.51 -13.51 12.72
C TYR A 260 -9.39 -12.40 13.31
N THR A 261 -8.96 -11.76 14.41
CA THR A 261 -9.74 -10.70 15.07
C THR A 261 -9.78 -9.42 14.23
N THR A 262 -8.78 -9.21 13.38
CA THR A 262 -8.75 -8.11 12.41
C THR A 262 -9.72 -8.41 11.26
N LEU A 263 -9.75 -9.65 10.76
CA LEU A 263 -10.71 -10.08 9.75
C LEU A 263 -12.15 -9.89 10.22
N GLU A 264 -12.49 -10.29 11.45
CA GLU A 264 -13.84 -10.11 12.00
C GLU A 264 -14.28 -8.65 11.99
N ARG A 265 -13.37 -7.74 12.35
CA ARG A 265 -13.63 -6.29 12.35
C ARG A 265 -13.75 -5.71 10.94
N TYR A 266 -12.97 -6.20 9.99
CA TYR A 266 -12.98 -5.71 8.61
C TYR A 266 -14.17 -6.25 7.82
N ALA A 267 -14.52 -7.53 8.00
CA ALA A 267 -15.51 -8.22 7.16
C ALA A 267 -16.89 -7.55 7.15
N THR A 268 -17.29 -6.91 8.25
CA THR A 268 -18.59 -6.23 8.36
C THR A 268 -18.66 -4.90 7.60
N GLU A 269 -17.54 -4.37 7.12
CA GLU A 269 -17.46 -3.06 6.48
C GLU A 269 -16.75 -3.07 5.13
N PHE A 270 -15.81 -4.00 4.95
CA PHE A 270 -15.08 -4.20 3.72
C PHE A 270 -15.97 -4.81 2.63
N ILE A 271 -15.79 -4.35 1.40
CA ILE A 271 -16.47 -4.88 0.22
C ILE A 271 -15.61 -5.98 -0.39
N PRO A 272 -16.06 -7.25 -0.42
CA PRO A 272 -15.29 -8.35 -0.97
C PRO A 272 -14.86 -8.08 -2.43
N GLY A 273 -13.55 -8.15 -2.68
CA GLY A 273 -12.93 -7.94 -3.99
C GLY A 273 -12.57 -6.49 -4.29
N ALA A 274 -12.93 -5.54 -3.43
CA ALA A 274 -12.61 -4.13 -3.63
C ALA A 274 -11.13 -3.84 -3.32
N ASP A 275 -10.56 -2.91 -4.09
CA ASP A 275 -9.21 -2.40 -3.87
C ASP A 275 -9.15 -1.57 -2.57
N GLN A 276 -8.29 -1.96 -1.61
CA GLN A 276 -8.23 -1.30 -0.30
C GLN A 276 -7.64 0.13 -0.32
N PRO A 277 -6.52 0.40 -1.01
CA PRO A 277 -6.02 1.76 -1.15
C PRO A 277 -6.89 2.58 -2.12
N GLY A 278 -7.53 1.96 -3.10
CA GLY A 278 -8.09 2.66 -4.26
C GLY A 278 -6.99 3.29 -5.12
N ASP A 279 -7.38 4.20 -6.01
CA ASP A 279 -6.41 5.08 -6.68
C ASP A 279 -5.86 6.09 -5.65
N TRP A 280 -4.84 5.66 -4.91
CA TRP A 280 -4.31 6.33 -3.72
C TRP A 280 -3.95 7.80 -3.98
N SER A 281 -3.30 8.06 -5.11
CA SER A 281 -2.96 9.43 -5.51
C SER A 281 -4.20 10.23 -5.91
N ALA A 282 -5.17 9.60 -6.57
CA ALA A 282 -6.40 10.27 -6.96
C ALA A 282 -7.28 10.64 -5.75
N ARG A 283 -7.22 9.89 -4.64
CA ARG A 283 -7.97 10.20 -3.40
C ARG A 283 -7.49 11.46 -2.70
N GLN A 284 -6.29 11.97 -2.99
CA GLN A 284 -5.73 13.17 -2.35
C GLN A 284 -6.32 14.46 -2.96
N VAL A 285 -6.40 15.55 -2.18
CA VAL A 285 -6.79 16.87 -2.75
C VAL A 285 -5.75 17.37 -3.74
N LYS A 286 -4.47 17.26 -3.37
CA LYS A 286 -3.32 17.63 -4.18
C LYS A 286 -2.22 16.60 -4.04
N VAL A 287 -1.44 16.45 -5.10
CA VAL A 287 -0.31 15.53 -5.17
C VAL A 287 0.93 16.25 -5.64
N PHE A 288 2.07 16.00 -4.98
CA PHE A 288 3.35 16.56 -5.39
C PHE A 288 3.95 15.76 -6.54
N THR A 289 4.45 16.46 -7.56
CA THR A 289 4.93 15.86 -8.82
C THR A 289 6.43 15.91 -9.00
N GLY A 290 7.15 16.49 -8.04
CA GLY A 290 8.57 16.83 -8.11
C GLY A 290 8.81 18.28 -8.53
N THR A 291 7.94 18.85 -9.35
CA THR A 291 8.06 20.23 -9.84
C THR A 291 6.97 21.16 -9.32
N GLY A 292 5.91 20.62 -8.73
CA GLY A 292 4.80 21.39 -8.17
C GLY A 292 3.69 20.49 -7.63
N TYR A 293 2.56 21.12 -7.28
CA TYR A 293 1.37 20.42 -6.85
C TYR A 293 0.32 20.42 -7.96
N GLU A 294 -0.24 19.24 -8.24
CA GLU A 294 -1.39 19.06 -9.11
C GLU A 294 -2.61 18.67 -8.26
N PRO A 295 -3.84 18.95 -8.70
CA PRO A 295 -5.02 18.31 -8.13
C PRO A 295 -4.88 16.79 -8.19
N GLY A 296 -5.43 16.10 -7.18
CA GLY A 296 -5.71 14.69 -7.32
C GLY A 296 -6.82 14.40 -8.34
N GLY A 297 -7.42 13.23 -8.23
CA GLY A 297 -8.39 12.70 -9.20
C GLY A 297 -9.69 12.26 -8.56
N ILE A 298 -10.11 12.92 -7.46
CA ILE A 298 -11.21 12.46 -6.59
C ILE A 298 -12.49 12.11 -7.37
N PRO A 299 -13.02 12.96 -8.29
CA PRO A 299 -14.22 12.60 -9.05
C PRO A 299 -14.07 11.29 -9.85
N LYS A 300 -12.89 11.06 -10.43
CA LYS A 300 -12.60 9.86 -11.23
C LYS A 300 -12.49 8.64 -10.32
N HIS A 301 -11.77 8.75 -9.21
CA HIS A 301 -11.66 7.69 -8.20
C HIS A 301 -13.04 7.25 -7.68
N LEU A 302 -13.88 8.20 -7.29
CA LEU A 302 -15.22 7.92 -6.76
C LEU A 302 -16.12 7.23 -7.80
N LYS A 303 -16.11 7.70 -9.06
CA LYS A 303 -16.85 7.06 -10.17
C LYS A 303 -16.38 5.62 -10.41
N ASN A 304 -15.07 5.42 -10.52
CA ASN A 304 -14.48 4.10 -10.73
C ASN A 304 -14.80 3.15 -9.56
N SER A 305 -14.77 3.66 -8.33
CA SER A 305 -15.11 2.87 -7.13
C SER A 305 -16.58 2.44 -7.11
N ILE A 306 -17.51 3.34 -7.48
CA ILE A 306 -18.93 3.01 -7.63
C ILE A 306 -19.11 1.89 -8.65
N GLU A 307 -18.51 2.05 -9.84
CA GLU A 307 -18.61 1.07 -10.92
C GLU A 307 -18.06 -0.31 -10.49
N LEU A 308 -16.88 -0.34 -9.86
CA LEU A 308 -16.28 -1.57 -9.36
C LEU A 308 -17.17 -2.27 -8.33
N ILE A 309 -17.66 -1.53 -7.32
CA ILE A 309 -18.49 -2.10 -6.25
C ILE A 309 -19.82 -2.62 -6.80
N GLU A 310 -20.43 -1.92 -7.76
CA GLU A 310 -21.65 -2.41 -8.41
C GLU A 310 -21.42 -3.72 -9.19
N LYS A 311 -20.26 -3.89 -9.83
CA LYS A 311 -19.90 -5.14 -10.51
C LYS A 311 -19.61 -6.26 -9.51
N LEU A 312 -18.82 -5.99 -8.47
CA LEU A 312 -18.54 -6.94 -7.39
C LEU A 312 -19.83 -7.42 -6.73
N TRP A 313 -20.78 -6.53 -6.50
CA TRP A 313 -22.09 -6.90 -5.95
C TRP A 313 -22.85 -7.84 -6.89
N LYS A 314 -22.86 -7.55 -8.20
CA LYS A 314 -23.51 -8.44 -9.19
C LYS A 314 -22.88 -9.83 -9.24
N ILE A 315 -21.55 -9.92 -9.12
CA ILE A 315 -20.81 -11.19 -9.08
C ILE A 315 -21.14 -11.97 -7.79
N SER A 316 -21.25 -11.26 -6.66
CA SER A 316 -21.24 -11.88 -5.34
C SER A 316 -22.62 -12.20 -4.76
N LYS A 317 -23.67 -11.44 -5.09
CA LYS A 317 -24.95 -11.45 -4.36
C LYS A 317 -25.65 -12.82 -4.28
N ASP A 318 -25.45 -13.67 -5.28
CA ASP A 318 -26.08 -14.99 -5.37
C ASP A 318 -25.12 -16.12 -4.97
N MET A 319 -23.90 -15.76 -4.54
CA MET A 319 -22.90 -16.71 -4.08
C MET A 319 -23.20 -17.16 -2.66
N ASP A 320 -22.91 -18.42 -2.38
CA ASP A 320 -23.25 -19.10 -1.14
C ASP A 320 -22.55 -18.47 0.10
N TRP A 321 -21.34 -17.95 -0.07
CA TRP A 321 -20.56 -17.27 0.96
C TRP A 321 -21.01 -15.83 1.24
N PHE A 322 -21.84 -15.24 0.39
CA PHE A 322 -22.33 -13.87 0.55
C PHE A 322 -23.34 -13.82 1.71
N MET A 323 -23.26 -12.77 2.53
CA MET A 323 -23.94 -12.66 3.82
C MET A 323 -24.56 -11.27 3.94
N ASP A 324 -25.59 -11.13 4.77
CA ASP A 324 -26.37 -9.89 4.95
C ASP A 324 -25.49 -8.67 5.27
N PHE A 325 -24.42 -8.86 6.06
CA PHE A 325 -23.52 -7.77 6.39
C PHE A 325 -22.71 -7.28 5.18
N HIS A 326 -22.39 -8.14 4.21
CA HIS A 326 -21.75 -7.70 2.95
C HIS A 326 -22.71 -6.80 2.16
N GLU A 327 -23.98 -7.18 2.06
CA GLU A 327 -24.97 -6.39 1.35
C GLU A 327 -25.18 -5.03 2.02
N LEU A 328 -25.23 -5.00 3.36
CA LEU A 328 -25.32 -3.77 4.13
C LEU A 328 -24.10 -2.87 3.90
N ALA A 329 -22.88 -3.43 3.97
CA ALA A 329 -21.64 -2.70 3.73
C ALA A 329 -21.61 -2.09 2.31
N ILE A 330 -21.94 -2.88 1.29
CA ILE A 330 -22.00 -2.43 -0.12
C ILE A 330 -23.01 -1.29 -0.29
N LYS A 331 -24.23 -1.43 0.22
CA LYS A 331 -25.27 -0.39 0.08
C LYS A 331 -24.85 0.92 0.75
N ARG A 332 -24.32 0.83 1.98
CA ARG A 332 -23.83 1.98 2.74
C ARG A 332 -22.69 2.68 2.00
N GLU A 333 -21.72 1.93 1.49
CA GLU A 333 -20.58 2.52 0.78
C GLU A 333 -20.98 3.14 -0.57
N LEU A 334 -21.86 2.49 -1.33
CA LEU A 334 -22.38 3.07 -2.58
C LEU A 334 -23.12 4.38 -2.34
N GLU A 335 -23.88 4.49 -1.26
CA GLU A 335 -24.52 5.74 -0.86
C GLU A 335 -23.47 6.80 -0.48
N ALA A 336 -22.48 6.44 0.35
CA ALA A 336 -21.40 7.33 0.76
C ALA A 336 -20.61 7.86 -0.45
N LEU A 337 -20.21 6.99 -1.37
CA LEU A 337 -19.51 7.33 -2.60
C LEU A 337 -20.31 8.29 -3.47
N ARG A 338 -21.61 8.02 -3.68
CA ARG A 338 -22.48 8.88 -4.49
C ARG A 338 -22.70 10.25 -3.83
N ASN A 339 -22.81 10.29 -2.52
CA ASN A 339 -22.95 11.54 -1.78
C ASN A 339 -21.65 12.36 -1.77
N GLU A 340 -20.50 11.70 -1.64
CA GLU A 340 -19.20 12.34 -1.75
C GLU A 340 -19.00 12.90 -3.16
N LEU A 341 -19.29 12.11 -4.20
CA LEU A 341 -19.13 12.53 -5.60
C LEU A 341 -19.91 13.82 -5.92
N LYS A 342 -21.11 14.01 -5.36
CA LYS A 342 -21.90 15.25 -5.53
C LYS A 342 -21.19 16.51 -5.02
N LYS A 343 -20.24 16.39 -4.10
CA LYS A 343 -19.44 17.53 -3.59
C LYS A 343 -18.39 18.00 -4.60
N TRP A 344 -18.06 17.16 -5.59
CA TRP A 344 -16.96 17.37 -6.53
C TRP A 344 -17.41 17.52 -7.99
N VAL A 345 -18.72 17.50 -8.26
CA VAL A 345 -19.33 17.60 -9.61
C VAL A 345 -20.10 18.89 -9.76
#